data_AF-A0A396ZWE3-F1
#
_entry.id   AF-A0A396ZWE3-F1
#
_cell.length_a   1.000
_cell.length_b   1.000
_cell.length_c   1.000
_cell.angle_alpha   90.00
_cell.angle_beta   90.00
_cell.angle_gamma   90.00
#
_symmetry.space_group_name_H-M   'P 1'
#
loop_
_entity.id
_entity.type
_entity.pdbx_description
1 polymer ?
#
loop_
_entity_poly.entity_id
_entity_poly.type
_entity_poly.pdbx_seq_one_letter_code
_entity_poly.pdbx_strand_id
1 'polypeptide(L)'
;MFFITSLAYSGLPYAWIYYTVWGFTLQTIYFVWALVDQWHRRSSWGRDVAMDRKLRYLNACFDASVTVSALVSVLFWVAVHPVDPTFVLYWNVYVQHGANVLILLVEFSLNSLTIRWKSVGFVVLFPVLYAVVTWIDHITWHQSWPYFFMDLSSPYAPLWYAAVAAVHVVLHLVMVGLSQIKRTIEPNQCPHHATTADYLPVSPASSDDRA
;
A
#
# COMPACT_ATOMS: atom_id res chain seq x y z
N MET A 1 1.48 14.67 7.74
CA MET A 1 2.66 15.37 8.29
C MET A 1 3.81 15.40 7.27
N PHE A 2 4.22 14.28 6.65
CA PHE A 2 5.26 14.26 5.59
C PHE A 2 4.87 15.03 4.29
N PHE A 3 3.62 14.92 3.83
CA PHE A 3 3.14 15.64 2.63
C PHE A 3 3.10 17.16 2.84
N ILE A 4 2.85 17.62 4.08
CA ILE A 4 2.87 19.05 4.44
C ILE A 4 4.32 19.54 4.50
N THR A 5 5.25 18.72 4.99
CA THR A 5 6.69 19.06 4.98
C THR A 5 7.31 18.98 3.59
N SER A 6 6.81 18.15 2.67
CA SER A 6 7.29 18.12 1.28
C SER A 6 6.76 19.30 0.45
N LEU A 7 5.52 19.75 0.70
CA LEU A 7 4.96 20.95 0.10
C LEU A 7 5.68 22.25 0.54
N ALA A 8 6.28 22.24 1.75
CA ALA A 8 7.04 23.38 2.27
C ALA A 8 8.50 23.44 1.79
N TYR A 9 9.00 22.41 1.09
CA TYR A 9 10.37 22.37 0.58
C TYR A 9 10.44 22.95 -0.84
N SER A 10 11.31 23.94 -1.04
CA SER A 10 11.59 24.59 -2.33
C SER A 10 12.22 23.69 -3.41
N GLY A 11 12.34 22.38 -3.16
CA GLY A 11 12.90 21.36 -4.06
C GLY A 11 11.87 20.38 -4.64
N LEU A 12 10.57 20.72 -4.61
CA LEU A 12 9.46 19.87 -5.04
C LEU A 12 9.72 19.09 -6.35
N PRO A 13 10.20 19.69 -7.46
CA PRO A 13 10.44 18.93 -8.69
C PRO A 13 11.47 17.81 -8.53
N TYR A 14 12.55 18.08 -7.78
CA TYR A 14 13.65 17.13 -7.59
C TYR A 14 13.28 16.02 -6.61
N ALA A 15 12.37 16.27 -5.66
CA ALA A 15 11.94 15.24 -4.71
C ALA A 15 11.13 14.11 -5.38
N TRP A 16 10.38 14.43 -6.45
CA TRP A 16 9.54 13.46 -7.17
C TRP A 16 10.31 12.37 -7.92
N ILE A 17 11.63 12.53 -8.08
CA ILE A 17 12.47 11.49 -8.68
C ILE A 17 12.61 10.28 -7.76
N TYR A 18 12.41 10.42 -6.45
CA TYR A 18 12.62 9.33 -5.49
C TYR A 18 11.35 8.48 -5.30
N TYR A 19 11.52 7.17 -5.36
CA TYR A 19 10.43 6.21 -5.16
C TYR A 19 9.79 6.30 -3.78
N THR A 20 10.55 6.71 -2.76
CA THR A 20 10.05 6.98 -1.42
C THR A 20 8.92 8.02 -1.45
N VAL A 21 9.07 9.12 -2.20
CA VAL A 21 8.07 10.19 -2.32
C VAL A 21 6.79 9.68 -3.00
N TRP A 22 6.92 8.80 -4.00
CA TRP A 22 5.79 8.12 -4.61
C TRP A 22 5.05 7.23 -3.61
N GLY A 23 5.78 6.44 -2.81
CA GLY A 23 5.19 5.64 -1.72
C GLY A 23 4.41 6.49 -0.71
N PHE A 24 4.98 7.62 -0.27
CA PHE A 24 4.30 8.55 0.63
C PHE A 24 3.07 9.22 0.00
N THR A 25 3.12 9.48 -1.30
CA THR A 25 1.98 10.02 -2.05
C THR A 25 0.83 9.02 -2.06
N LEU A 26 1.13 7.76 -2.38
CA LEU A 26 0.15 6.68 -2.36
C LEU A 26 -0.47 6.50 -0.96
N GLN A 27 0.36 6.52 0.09
CA GLN A 27 -0.11 6.44 1.47
C GLN A 27 -0.98 7.65 1.86
N THR A 28 -0.62 8.86 1.42
CA THR A 28 -1.43 10.05 1.68
C THR A 28 -2.79 9.92 1.01
N ILE A 29 -2.84 9.45 -0.25
CA ILE A 29 -4.09 9.15 -0.94
C ILE A 29 -4.91 8.11 -0.18
N TYR A 30 -4.28 7.03 0.27
CA TYR A 30 -4.93 6.00 1.08
C TYR A 30 -5.53 6.59 2.37
N PHE A 31 -4.73 7.27 3.19
CA PHE A 31 -5.20 7.77 4.48
C PHE A 31 -6.30 8.81 4.33
N VAL A 32 -6.21 9.72 3.36
CA VAL A 32 -7.29 10.68 3.08
C VAL A 32 -8.57 9.95 2.66
N TRP A 33 -8.46 8.97 1.76
CA TRP A 33 -9.62 8.21 1.32
C TRP A 33 -10.23 7.37 2.45
N ALA A 34 -9.40 6.72 3.27
CA ALA A 34 -9.85 5.98 4.44
C ALA A 34 -10.58 6.89 5.44
N LEU A 35 -10.06 8.09 5.70
CA LEU A 35 -10.69 9.09 6.58
C LEU A 35 -12.06 9.54 6.05
N VAL A 36 -12.15 9.82 4.75
CA VAL A 36 -13.40 10.21 4.09
C VAL A 36 -14.42 9.07 4.14
N ASP A 37 -14.01 7.83 3.85
CA ASP A 37 -14.88 6.66 3.90
C ASP A 37 -15.39 6.39 5.34
N GLN A 38 -14.50 6.45 6.33
CA GLN A 38 -14.86 6.34 7.76
C GLN A 38 -15.83 7.44 8.19
N TRP A 39 -15.62 8.68 7.75
CA TRP A 39 -16.52 9.80 8.04
C TRP A 39 -17.92 9.55 7.48
N HIS A 40 -18.02 9.13 6.21
CA HIS A 40 -19.29 8.82 5.58
C HIS A 40 -20.01 7.62 6.23
N ARG A 41 -19.25 6.63 6.70
CA ARG A 41 -19.80 5.43 7.34
C ARG A 41 -19.95 5.54 8.86
N ARG A 42 -19.66 6.71 9.46
CA ARG A 42 -19.76 6.93 10.90
C ARG A 42 -21.14 6.62 11.46
N SER A 43 -22.22 6.93 10.75
CA SER A 43 -23.60 6.61 11.21
C SER A 43 -23.98 5.13 11.09
N SER A 44 -23.11 4.33 10.46
CA SER A 44 -23.22 2.88 10.32
C SER A 44 -22.19 2.10 11.13
N TRP A 45 -21.51 2.76 12.06
CA TRP A 45 -20.56 2.12 12.96
C TRP A 45 -21.20 0.93 13.69
N GLY A 46 -20.64 -0.27 13.52
CA GLY A 46 -21.14 -1.51 14.13
C GLY A 46 -22.14 -2.33 13.30
N ARG A 47 -22.47 -1.94 12.07
CA ARG A 47 -23.21 -2.79 11.12
C ARG A 47 -22.23 -3.54 10.20
N ASP A 48 -22.55 -4.78 9.83
CA ASP A 48 -21.78 -5.53 8.84
C ASP A 48 -21.77 -4.80 7.49
N VAL A 49 -20.61 -4.24 7.14
CA VAL A 49 -20.44 -3.53 5.87
C VAL A 49 -20.04 -4.53 4.80
N ALA A 50 -20.99 -4.86 3.93
CA ALA A 50 -20.71 -5.67 2.74
C ALA A 50 -19.62 -5.03 1.87
N MET A 51 -18.75 -5.86 1.29
CA MET A 51 -17.61 -5.41 0.51
C MET A 51 -18.00 -4.77 -0.84
N ASP A 52 -18.28 -3.48 -0.83
CA ASP A 52 -18.61 -2.71 -2.04
C ASP A 52 -17.38 -2.48 -2.96
N ARG A 53 -17.64 -1.96 -4.17
CA ARG A 53 -16.59 -1.70 -5.18
C ARG A 53 -15.58 -0.65 -4.72
N LYS A 54 -16.00 0.39 -3.99
CA LYS A 54 -15.12 1.48 -3.54
C LYS A 54 -14.13 0.95 -2.50
N LEU A 55 -14.63 0.16 -1.56
CA LEU A 55 -13.82 -0.42 -0.50
C LEU A 55 -12.83 -1.46 -1.05
N ARG A 56 -13.14 -2.14 -2.17
CA ARG A 56 -12.15 -2.96 -2.89
C ARG A 56 -10.99 -2.17 -3.46
N TYR A 57 -11.23 -0.97 -4.00
CA TYR A 57 -10.17 -0.10 -4.51
C TYR A 57 -9.39 0.57 -3.39
N LEU A 58 -10.06 1.00 -2.32
CA LEU A 58 -9.39 1.47 -1.10
C LEU A 58 -8.46 0.39 -0.55
N ASN A 59 -8.94 -0.86 -0.47
CA ASN A 59 -8.14 -1.99 -0.02
C ASN A 59 -6.96 -2.29 -0.98
N ALA A 60 -7.13 -2.16 -2.29
CA ALA A 60 -6.00 -2.29 -3.22
C ALA A 60 -4.96 -1.16 -3.05
N CYS A 61 -5.40 0.06 -2.73
CA CYS A 61 -4.54 1.19 -2.41
C CYS A 61 -3.76 0.94 -1.10
N PHE A 62 -4.42 0.34 -0.10
CA PHE A 62 -3.78 -0.11 1.14
C PHE A 62 -2.72 -1.19 0.87
N ASP A 63 -3.09 -2.24 0.14
CA ASP A 63 -2.22 -3.37 -0.22
C ASP A 63 -0.94 -2.88 -0.93
N ALA A 64 -1.09 -1.92 -1.86
CA ALA A 64 0.04 -1.29 -2.52
C ALA A 64 0.85 -0.41 -1.55
N SER A 65 0.20 0.40 -0.71
CA SER A 65 0.87 1.26 0.28
C SER A 65 1.75 0.46 1.25
N VAL A 66 1.22 -0.62 1.82
CA VAL A 66 1.97 -1.44 2.79
C VAL A 66 3.09 -2.22 2.11
N THR A 67 2.86 -2.74 0.90
CA THR A 67 3.89 -3.48 0.16
C THR A 67 5.05 -2.56 -0.24
N VAL A 68 4.76 -1.35 -0.76
CA VAL A 68 5.78 -0.37 -1.13
C VAL A 68 6.56 0.09 0.09
N SER A 69 5.88 0.36 1.21
CA SER A 69 6.54 0.76 2.47
C SER A 69 7.46 -0.34 3.00
N ALA A 70 7.00 -1.60 2.98
CA ALA A 70 7.80 -2.75 3.38
C ALA A 70 9.03 -2.92 2.47
N LEU A 71 8.87 -2.77 1.16
CA LEU A 71 9.97 -2.85 0.20
C LEU A 71 11.02 -1.78 0.45
N VAL A 72 10.60 -0.53 0.55
CA VAL A 72 11.48 0.61 0.79
C VAL A 72 12.22 0.45 2.13
N SER A 73 11.55 -0.07 3.15
CA SER A 73 12.15 -0.35 4.45
C SER A 73 13.20 -1.45 4.37
N VAL A 74 12.82 -2.62 3.83
CA VAL A 74 13.72 -3.78 3.71
C VAL A 74 14.93 -3.44 2.86
N LEU A 75 14.74 -2.87 1.66
CA LEU A 75 15.87 -2.54 0.79
C LEU A 75 16.81 -1.52 1.42
N PHE A 76 16.28 -0.51 2.10
CA PHE A 76 17.12 0.48 2.76
C PHE A 76 17.96 -0.16 3.88
N TRP A 77 17.33 -0.87 4.81
CA TRP A 77 18.03 -1.40 5.98
C TRP A 77 18.91 -2.62 5.68
N VAL A 78 18.55 -3.44 4.68
CA VAL A 78 19.26 -4.69 4.38
C VAL A 78 20.27 -4.52 3.25
N ALA A 79 20.02 -3.65 2.26
CA ALA A 79 20.86 -3.55 1.07
C ALA A 79 21.59 -2.20 0.92
N VAL A 80 20.95 -1.08 1.28
CA VAL A 80 21.55 0.25 1.08
C VAL A 80 22.45 0.65 2.26
N HIS A 81 21.87 0.75 3.45
CA HIS A 81 22.57 1.23 4.64
C HIS A 81 23.81 0.40 5.03
N PRO A 82 23.81 -0.95 4.93
CA PRO A 82 25.01 -1.74 5.23
C PRO A 82 26.17 -1.53 4.24
N VAL A 83 25.87 -1.15 3.00
CA VAL A 83 26.86 -0.96 1.92
C VAL A 83 27.50 0.43 1.99
N ASP A 84 26.76 1.43 2.46
CA ASP A 84 27.29 2.77 2.71
C ASP A 84 27.18 3.14 4.19
N PRO A 85 28.16 2.71 5.02
CA PRO A 85 28.18 3.03 6.45
C PRO A 85 28.46 4.50 6.74
N THR A 86 28.80 5.32 5.72
CA THR A 86 29.01 6.76 5.87
C THR A 86 27.72 7.56 5.72
N PHE A 87 26.62 6.90 5.34
CA PHE A 87 25.32 7.50 5.16
C PHE A 87 24.82 8.12 6.48
N VAL A 88 24.62 9.44 6.49
CA VAL A 88 24.14 10.16 7.68
C VAL A 88 22.63 9.92 7.86
N LEU A 89 22.26 9.23 8.94
CA LEU A 89 20.87 8.97 9.29
C LEU A 89 20.21 10.16 9.98
N TYR A 90 19.63 11.06 9.19
CA TYR A 90 18.73 12.09 9.68
C TYR A 90 17.37 11.53 10.11
N TRP A 91 16.65 12.26 10.96
CA TRP A 91 15.32 11.88 11.44
C TRP A 91 14.34 11.49 10.31
N ASN A 92 14.33 12.23 9.20
CA ASN A 92 13.46 11.95 8.06
C ASN A 92 13.73 10.60 7.41
N VAL A 93 14.98 10.11 7.44
CA VAL A 93 15.35 8.80 6.89
C VAL A 93 14.71 7.68 7.71
N TYR A 94 14.78 7.76 9.04
CA TYR A 94 14.10 6.81 9.93
C TYR A 94 12.59 6.80 9.71
N VAL A 95 11.99 7.96 9.45
CA VAL A 95 10.56 8.04 9.13
C VAL A 95 10.27 7.39 7.78
N GLN A 96 11.05 7.72 6.74
CA GLN A 96 10.83 7.27 5.37
C GLN A 96 11.04 5.77 5.19
N HIS A 97 12.02 5.20 5.89
CA HIS A 97 12.45 3.81 5.72
C HIS A 97 12.12 2.93 6.93
N GLY A 98 11.51 3.45 7.99
CA GLY A 98 11.22 2.69 9.21
C GLY A 98 9.83 2.98 9.78
N ALA A 99 9.62 4.16 10.36
CA ALA A 99 8.39 4.46 11.08
C ALA A 99 7.13 4.31 10.20
N ASN A 100 7.25 4.61 8.91
CA ASN A 100 6.15 4.50 7.95
C ASN A 100 5.56 3.08 7.85
N VAL A 101 6.41 2.05 7.71
CA VAL A 101 5.91 0.67 7.62
C VAL A 101 5.26 0.25 8.93
N LEU A 102 5.79 0.69 10.08
CA LEU A 102 5.19 0.41 11.39
C LEU A 102 3.80 1.03 11.53
N ILE A 103 3.61 2.27 11.08
CA ILE A 103 2.29 2.92 11.10
C ILE A 103 1.28 2.13 10.25
N LEU A 104 1.69 1.66 9.06
CA LEU A 104 0.81 0.85 8.20
C LEU A 104 0.53 -0.53 8.80
N LEU A 105 1.46 -1.12 9.55
CA LEU A 105 1.25 -2.37 10.27
C LEU A 105 0.31 -2.21 11.47
N VAL A 106 0.36 -1.06 12.16
CA VAL A 106 -0.62 -0.72 13.21
C VAL A 106 -2.00 -0.49 12.59
N GLU A 107 -2.08 0.24 11.48
CA GLU A 107 -3.34 0.40 10.73
C GLU A 107 -3.87 -0.97 10.29
N PHE A 108 -3.02 -1.84 9.75
CA PHE A 108 -3.36 -3.21 9.38
C PHE A 108 -3.88 -4.03 10.55
N SER A 109 -3.31 -3.91 11.75
CA SER A 109 -3.76 -4.68 12.91
C SER A 109 -5.08 -4.16 13.49
N LEU A 110 -5.36 -2.86 13.35
CA LEU A 110 -6.56 -2.24 13.91
C LEU A 110 -7.76 -2.22 12.97
N ASN A 111 -7.55 -2.26 11.65
CA ASN A 111 -8.64 -2.19 10.68
C ASN A 111 -9.20 -3.57 10.33
N SER A 112 -10.38 -3.62 9.73
CA SER A 112 -11.00 -4.88 9.24
C SER A 112 -10.47 -5.31 7.87
N LEU A 113 -9.63 -4.50 7.24
CA LEU A 113 -9.13 -4.78 5.91
C LEU A 113 -8.19 -5.98 5.93
N THR A 114 -8.23 -6.73 4.84
CA THR A 114 -7.40 -7.91 4.64
C THR A 114 -6.71 -7.82 3.31
N ILE A 115 -5.46 -8.21 3.30
CA ILE A 115 -4.59 -8.08 2.14
C ILE A 115 -4.93 -9.20 1.17
N ARG A 116 -5.21 -8.85 -0.08
CA ARG A 116 -5.72 -9.81 -1.06
C ARG A 116 -4.72 -10.01 -2.17
N TRP A 117 -4.46 -11.28 -2.51
CA TRP A 117 -3.68 -11.64 -3.69
C TRP A 117 -4.16 -10.97 -4.98
N LYS A 118 -5.48 -10.72 -5.10
CA LYS A 118 -6.08 -10.04 -6.25
C LYS A 118 -5.56 -8.61 -6.47
N SER A 119 -4.91 -8.00 -5.47
CA SER A 119 -4.32 -6.67 -5.56
C SER A 119 -2.91 -6.67 -6.19
N VAL A 120 -2.30 -7.84 -6.44
CA VAL A 120 -0.92 -7.94 -6.98
C VAL A 120 -0.71 -7.14 -8.26
N GLY A 121 -1.73 -7.04 -9.12
CA GLY A 121 -1.68 -6.21 -10.32
C GLY A 121 -1.44 -4.73 -10.01
N PHE A 122 -2.12 -4.17 -9.01
CA PHE A 122 -1.90 -2.78 -8.58
C PHE A 122 -0.53 -2.59 -7.95
N VAL A 123 -0.10 -3.58 -7.14
CA VAL A 123 1.22 -3.57 -6.48
C VAL A 123 2.35 -3.54 -7.51
N VAL A 124 2.24 -4.29 -8.61
CA VAL A 124 3.26 -4.34 -9.68
C VAL A 124 3.10 -3.16 -10.66
N LEU A 125 1.88 -2.70 -10.93
CA LEU A 125 1.66 -1.55 -11.81
C LEU A 125 2.26 -0.26 -11.24
N PHE A 126 2.31 -0.12 -9.91
CA PHE A 126 2.84 1.08 -9.26
C PHE A 126 4.34 1.34 -9.54
N PRO A 127 5.29 0.40 -9.33
CA PRO A 127 6.69 0.59 -9.73
C PRO A 127 6.87 0.70 -11.25
N VAL A 128 6.01 0.09 -12.07
CA VAL A 128 6.04 0.27 -13.52
C VAL A 128 5.67 1.70 -13.90
N LEU A 129 4.62 2.26 -13.30
CA LEU A 129 4.22 3.65 -13.50
C LEU A 129 5.33 4.61 -13.08
N TYR A 130 5.95 4.37 -11.92
CA TYR A 130 7.10 5.13 -11.46
C TYR A 130 8.25 5.06 -12.49
N ALA A 131 8.61 3.87 -12.96
CA ALA A 131 9.68 3.70 -13.93
C ALA A 131 9.43 4.49 -15.24
N VAL A 132 8.20 4.46 -15.76
CA VAL A 132 7.82 5.22 -16.96
C VAL A 132 7.96 6.72 -16.73
N VAL A 133 7.49 7.23 -15.59
CA VAL A 133 7.60 8.67 -15.30
C VAL A 133 9.05 9.08 -15.08
N THR A 134 9.86 8.28 -14.39
CA THR A 134 11.29 8.52 -14.23
C THR A 134 12.03 8.50 -15.56
N TRP A 135 11.65 7.63 -16.49
CA TRP A 135 12.23 7.63 -17.84
C TRP A 135 11.93 8.93 -18.58
N ILE A 136 10.68 9.40 -18.53
CA ILE A 136 10.28 10.67 -19.14
C ILE A 136 11.10 11.81 -18.51
N ASP A 137 11.22 11.84 -17.19
CA ASP A 137 11.99 12.84 -16.47
C ASP A 137 13.49 12.82 -16.82
N HIS A 138 14.08 11.63 -16.92
CA HIS A 138 15.47 11.42 -17.32
C HIS A 138 15.77 12.03 -18.70
N ILE A 139 14.92 11.78 -19.69
CA ILE A 139 15.13 12.28 -21.06
C ILE A 139 14.77 13.75 -21.25
N THR A 140 14.01 14.35 -20.32
CA THR A 140 13.50 15.73 -20.47
C THR A 140 14.27 16.75 -19.63
N TRP A 141 14.56 16.47 -18.36
CA TRP A 141 15.11 17.48 -17.43
C TRP A 141 16.31 16.99 -16.63
N HIS A 142 16.23 15.81 -15.99
CA HIS A 142 17.20 15.43 -14.94
C HIS A 142 18.45 14.70 -15.46
N GLN A 143 18.47 14.22 -16.71
CA GLN A 143 19.59 13.59 -17.44
C GLN A 143 20.49 12.63 -16.64
N SER A 144 19.96 12.08 -15.54
CA SER A 144 20.62 11.18 -14.60
C SER A 144 19.58 10.21 -14.07
N TRP A 145 20.01 9.00 -13.72
CA TRP A 145 19.11 7.99 -13.16
C TRP A 145 19.05 8.17 -11.64
N PRO A 146 17.85 8.18 -11.02
CA PRO A 146 17.77 8.26 -9.56
C PRO A 146 18.27 6.97 -8.89
N TYR A 147 18.25 5.85 -9.62
CA TYR A 147 18.78 4.57 -9.18
C TYR A 147 19.57 3.89 -10.29
N PHE A 148 20.70 3.27 -9.93
CA PHE A 148 21.60 2.59 -10.88
C PHE A 148 20.89 1.51 -11.70
N PHE A 149 19.91 0.82 -11.11
CA PHE A 149 19.18 -0.28 -11.74
C PHE A 149 18.17 0.17 -12.80
N MET A 150 17.97 1.48 -12.96
CA MET A 150 17.12 2.05 -14.01
C MET A 150 17.89 2.37 -15.30
N ASP A 151 19.22 2.23 -15.27
CA ASP A 151 20.05 2.53 -16.43
C ASP A 151 19.91 1.48 -17.54
N LEU A 152 19.36 1.92 -18.68
CA LEU A 152 19.16 1.10 -19.87
C LEU A 152 20.43 0.78 -20.64
N SER A 153 21.51 1.52 -20.41
CA SER A 153 22.81 1.22 -21.04
C SER A 153 23.40 -0.10 -20.51
N SER A 154 22.95 -0.54 -19.33
CA SER A 154 23.38 -1.80 -18.73
C SER A 154 22.76 -3.00 -19.47
N PRO A 155 23.57 -4.01 -19.87
CA PRO A 155 23.03 -5.24 -20.47
C PRO A 155 22.15 -6.04 -19.49
N TYR A 156 22.24 -5.74 -18.19
CA TYR A 156 21.43 -6.36 -17.14
C TYR A 156 20.14 -5.60 -16.84
N ALA A 157 19.82 -4.51 -17.55
CA ALA A 157 18.60 -3.73 -17.33
C ALA A 157 17.33 -4.61 -17.24
N PRO A 158 17.03 -5.54 -18.18
CA PRO A 158 15.84 -6.37 -18.09
C PRO A 158 15.75 -7.19 -16.78
N LEU A 159 16.89 -7.67 -16.28
CA LEU A 159 16.96 -8.42 -15.03
C LEU A 159 16.64 -7.54 -13.83
N TRP A 160 17.11 -6.28 -13.83
CA TRP A 160 16.80 -5.32 -12.77
C TRP A 160 15.31 -4.99 -12.70
N TYR A 161 14.67 -4.69 -13.84
CA TYR A 161 13.23 -4.44 -13.88
C TYR A 161 12.42 -5.66 -13.44
N ALA A 162 12.81 -6.86 -13.88
CA ALA A 162 12.18 -8.11 -13.47
C ALA A 162 12.38 -8.38 -11.97
N ALA A 163 13.58 -8.12 -11.43
CA ALA A 163 13.89 -8.29 -10.02
C ALA A 163 13.06 -7.35 -9.14
N VAL A 164 12.93 -6.07 -9.52
CA VAL A 164 12.09 -5.11 -8.79
C VAL A 164 10.64 -5.59 -8.76
N ALA A 165 10.08 -6.00 -9.89
CA ALA A 165 8.72 -6.55 -9.95
C ALA A 165 8.57 -7.81 -9.08
N ALA A 166 9.55 -8.73 -9.12
CA ALA A 166 9.54 -9.94 -8.33
C ALA A 166 9.58 -9.65 -6.81
N VAL A 167 10.41 -8.71 -6.36
CA VAL A 167 10.49 -8.32 -4.94
C VAL A 167 9.16 -7.73 -4.46
N HIS A 168 8.48 -6.93 -5.29
CA HIS A 168 7.13 -6.44 -4.98
C HIS A 168 6.13 -7.59 -4.80
N VAL A 169 6.16 -8.60 -5.70
CA VAL A 169 5.28 -9.77 -5.58
C VAL A 169 5.59 -10.58 -4.32
N VAL A 170 6.87 -10.84 -4.03
CA VAL A 170 7.29 -11.60 -2.84
C VAL A 170 6.84 -10.90 -1.57
N LEU A 171 7.08 -9.60 -1.44
CA LEU A 171 6.65 -8.84 -0.26
C LEU A 171 5.13 -8.77 -0.16
N HIS A 172 4.42 -8.63 -1.28
CA HIS A 172 2.96 -8.72 -1.27
C HIS A 172 2.47 -10.09 -0.78
N LEU A 173 3.11 -11.18 -1.20
CA LEU A 173 2.80 -12.53 -0.72
C LEU A 173 3.03 -12.70 0.78
N VAL A 174 4.14 -12.13 1.31
CA VAL A 174 4.38 -12.10 2.76
C VAL A 174 3.24 -11.38 3.47
N MET A 175 2.83 -10.22 2.98
CA MET A 175 1.71 -9.46 3.54
C MET A 175 0.36 -10.19 3.44
N VAL A 176 0.12 -10.92 2.35
CA VAL A 176 -1.04 -11.82 2.23
C VAL A 176 -0.98 -12.92 3.28
N GLY A 177 0.19 -13.53 3.51
CA GLY A 177 0.41 -14.51 4.57
C GLY A 177 0.09 -13.96 5.96
N LEU A 178 0.60 -12.77 6.29
CA LEU A 178 0.26 -12.07 7.54
C LEU A 178 -1.25 -11.81 7.66
N SER A 179 -1.92 -11.50 6.55
CA SER A 179 -3.38 -11.34 6.54
C SER A 179 -4.15 -12.64 6.76
N GLN A 180 -3.62 -13.80 6.38
CA GLN A 180 -4.24 -15.07 6.73
C GLN A 180 -4.08 -15.37 8.22
N ILE A 181 -2.90 -15.11 8.78
CA ILE A 181 -2.65 -15.28 10.23
C ILE A 181 -3.59 -14.39 11.04
N LYS A 182 -3.69 -13.11 10.68
CA LYS A 182 -4.63 -12.17 11.32
C LYS A 182 -6.06 -12.70 11.31
N ARG A 183 -6.54 -13.23 10.18
CA ARG A 183 -7.89 -13.81 10.07
C ARG A 183 -8.11 -15.01 10.99
N THR A 184 -7.07 -15.79 11.27
CA THR A 184 -7.14 -16.91 12.21
C THR A 184 -7.23 -16.43 13.66
N ILE A 185 -6.55 -15.33 14.00
CA ILE A 185 -6.52 -14.79 15.37
C ILE A 185 -7.79 -13.97 15.67
N GLU A 186 -8.28 -13.19 14.69
CA GLU A 186 -9.38 -12.24 14.85
C GLU A 186 -10.47 -12.44 13.80
N PRO A 187 -11.19 -13.58 13.83
CA PRO A 187 -12.18 -13.93 12.80
C PRO A 187 -13.33 -12.90 12.72
N ASN A 188 -13.68 -12.27 13.84
CA ASN A 188 -14.79 -11.32 13.96
C ASN A 188 -14.47 -9.92 13.42
N GLN A 189 -13.19 -9.60 13.16
CA GLN A 189 -12.81 -8.31 12.60
C GLN A 189 -12.83 -8.28 11.07
N CYS A 190 -12.94 -9.43 10.39
CA CYS A 190 -12.89 -9.49 8.93
C CYS A 190 -14.31 -9.34 8.34
N PRO A 191 -14.54 -8.49 7.32
CA PRO A 191 -15.84 -8.39 6.67
C PRO A 191 -16.25 -9.77 6.16
N HIS A 192 -17.37 -10.29 6.64
CA HIS A 192 -17.92 -11.52 6.12
C HIS A 192 -18.23 -11.31 4.63
N HIS A 193 -17.83 -12.27 3.80
CA HIS A 193 -18.38 -12.35 2.45
C HIS A 193 -19.88 -12.58 2.61
N ALA A 194 -20.68 -11.55 2.34
CA ALA A 194 -22.14 -11.69 2.32
C ALA A 194 -22.48 -12.90 1.44
N THR A 195 -23.05 -13.92 2.07
CA THR A 195 -23.45 -15.13 1.35
C THR A 195 -24.82 -14.83 0.74
N THR A 196 -25.19 -15.50 -0.35
CA THR A 196 -26.49 -15.32 -1.00
C THR A 196 -27.68 -15.48 -0.03
N ALA A 197 -27.47 -16.17 1.11
CA ALA A 197 -28.42 -16.29 2.21
C ALA A 197 -28.74 -14.96 2.92
N ASP A 198 -27.81 -14.01 3.00
CA ASP A 198 -28.01 -12.72 3.68
C ASP A 198 -28.94 -11.76 2.90
N TYR A 199 -29.20 -12.07 1.63
CA TYR A 199 -30.10 -11.32 0.77
C TYR A 199 -31.49 -11.96 0.63
N LEU A 200 -31.71 -13.13 1.23
CA LEU A 200 -33.05 -13.72 1.23
C LEU A 200 -33.93 -12.95 2.21
N PRO A 201 -35.09 -12.44 1.77
CA PRO A 201 -36.04 -11.85 2.71
C PRO A 201 -36.42 -12.91 3.75
N VAL A 202 -36.38 -12.53 5.03
CA VAL A 202 -36.92 -13.34 6.12
C VAL A 202 -38.36 -13.67 5.75
N SER A 203 -38.65 -14.95 5.54
CA SER A 203 -40.01 -15.41 5.24
C SER A 203 -40.92 -14.88 6.35
N PRO A 204 -42.01 -14.17 6.05
CA PRO A 204 -42.94 -13.74 7.08
C PRO A 204 -43.41 -15.01 7.82
N ALA A 205 -43.24 -14.99 9.15
CA ALA A 205 -43.71 -16.06 10.01
C ALA A 205 -45.19 -16.30 9.73
N SER A 206 -45.55 -17.55 9.40
CA SER A 206 -46.94 -17.95 9.24
C SER A 206 -47.66 -17.71 10.56
N SER A 207 -48.55 -16.72 10.57
CA SER A 207 -49.49 -16.47 11.64
C SER A 207 -50.57 -17.53 11.61
N ASP A 208 -50.27 -18.73 12.12
CA ASP A 208 -51.26 -19.76 12.39
C ASP A 208 -50.74 -20.56 13.59
N ASP A 209 -51.11 -20.11 14.79
CA ASP A 209 -51.21 -20.91 16.02
C ASP A 209 -51.78 -20.02 17.14
N ARG A 210 -53.03 -19.59 16.98
CA ARG A 210 -53.93 -19.21 18.08
C ARG A 210 -55.37 -19.53 17.68
N ALA A 211 -55.76 -20.78 17.92
CA ALA A 211 -57.14 -21.19 18.12
C ALA A 211 -57.18 -22.11 19.34
#